data_AF-A0AAU7AD50-F1
#
_entry.id   AF-A0AAU7AD50-F1
#
_cell.length_a   1.000
_cell.length_b   1.000
_cell.length_c   1.000
_cell.angle_alpha   90.00
_cell.angle_beta   90.00
_cell.angle_gamma   90.00
#
_symmetry.space_group_name_H-M   'P 1'
#
loop_
_entity.id
_entity.type
_entity.pdbx_description
1 polymer ?
#
loop_
_entity_poly.entity_id
_entity_poly.type
_entity_poly.pdbx_seq_one_letter_code
_entity_poly.pdbx_strand_id
1 'polypeptide(L)' 'MKHIGALVFPKFELLDLCGPLQMFGLLKEDFSISLVAADKGPVPGVTPHPAPTLPARIAFSESWG' A
#
# COMPACT_ATOMS: atom_id res chain seq x y z
N MET A 1 -6.44 -17.72 -0.77
CA MET A 1 -5.58 -16.58 -0.40
C MET A 1 -5.02 -15.95 -1.66
N LYS A 2 -5.51 -14.76 -2.04
CA LYS A 2 -4.94 -13.91 -3.10
C LYS A 2 -4.13 -12.79 -2.44
N HIS A 3 -3.06 -12.33 -3.08
CA HIS A 3 -2.30 -11.19 -2.55
C HIS A 3 -2.60 -9.93 -3.35
N ILE A 4 -2.77 -8.82 -2.63
CA ILE A 4 -2.95 -7.48 -3.19
C ILE A 4 -1.72 -6.66 -2.82
N GLY A 5 -0.95 -6.26 -3.83
CA GLY A 5 0.09 -5.25 -3.69
C GLY A 5 -0.49 -3.87 -3.93
N ALA A 6 -0.60 -3.07 -2.87
CA ALA A 6 -1.02 -1.68 -2.98
C ALA A 6 0.22 -0.80 -3.18
N LEU A 7 0.44 -0.40 -4.43
CA LEU A 7 1.56 0.44 -4.84
C LEU A 7 1.36 1.87 -4.33
N VAL A 8 2.30 2.34 -3.53
CA VAL A 8 2.42 3.75 -3.10
C VAL A 8 3.65 4.37 -3.73
N PHE A 9 3.52 5.64 -4.12
CA PHE A 9 4.57 6.44 -4.75
C PHE A 9 4.45 7.88 -4.24
N PRO A 10 5.52 8.70 -4.33
CA PRO A 10 5.46 10.07 -3.85
C PRO A 10 4.26 10.82 -4.44
N LYS A 11 3.51 11.54 -3.59
CA LYS A 11 2.27 12.23 -3.98
C LYS A 11 1.14 11.28 -4.40
N PHE A 12 1.06 10.09 -3.81
CA PHE A 12 -0.15 9.26 -3.89
C PHE A 12 -1.31 9.91 -3.11
N GLU A 13 -2.54 9.63 -3.53
CA GLU A 13 -3.74 10.12 -2.85
C GLU A 13 -4.18 9.13 -1.76
N LEU A 14 -4.29 9.60 -0.52
CA LEU A 14 -4.48 8.71 0.63
C LEU A 14 -5.87 8.06 0.64
N LEU A 15 -6.89 8.78 0.18
CA LEU A 15 -8.25 8.28 0.14
C LEU A 15 -8.41 7.15 -0.89
N ASP A 16 -7.76 7.29 -2.04
CA ASP A 16 -7.75 6.29 -3.11
C ASP A 16 -7.06 4.99 -2.67
N LEU A 17 -6.07 5.08 -1.77
CA LEU A 17 -5.46 3.91 -1.14
C LEU A 17 -6.36 3.32 -0.05
N CYS A 18 -6.82 4.13 0.90
CA CYS A 18 -7.51 3.66 2.09
C CYS A 18 -8.89 3.05 1.80
N GLY A 19 -9.64 3.60 0.83
CA GLY A 19 -10.98 3.10 0.48
C GLY A 19 -10.97 1.61 0.09
N PRO A 20 -10.22 1.21 -0.96
CA PRO A 20 -10.10 -0.18 -1.36
C PRO A 20 -9.51 -1.06 -0.26
N LEU A 21 -8.47 -0.59 0.46
CA LEU A 21 -7.84 -1.39 1.50
C LEU A 21 -8.77 -1.69 2.68
N GLN A 22 -9.64 -0.76 3.07
CA GLN A 22 -10.67 -1.00 4.08
C GLN A 22 -11.66 -2.08 3.63
N MET A 23 -12.10 -2.04 2.37
CA MET A 23 -13.01 -3.05 1.81
C MET A 23 -12.37 -4.44 1.75
N PHE A 24 -11.16 -4.57 1.18
CA PHE A 24 -10.46 -5.85 1.10
C PHE A 24 -10.00 -6.35 2.48
N GLY A 25 -9.73 -5.44 3.41
CA GLY A 25 -9.36 -5.77 4.79
C GLY A 25 -10.48 -6.43 5.59
N LEU A 26 -11.72 -6.40 5.13
CA LEU A 26 -12.84 -7.17 5.71
C LEU A 26 -12.82 -8.64 5.28
N LEU A 27 -12.19 -8.97 4.15
CA LEU A 27 -12.17 -10.30 3.54
C LEU A 27 -10.82 -11.01 3.81
N LYS A 28 -10.40 -11.05 5.08
CA LYS A 28 -9.05 -11.50 5.51
C LYS A 28 -8.75 -12.96 5.20
N GLU A 29 -9.77 -13.80 5.04
CA GLU A 29 -9.61 -15.21 4.66
C GLU A 29 -9.30 -15.36 3.15
N ASP A 30 -9.74 -14.39 2.34
CA ASP A 30 -9.58 -14.38 0.90
C ASP A 30 -8.35 -13.59 0.46
N PHE A 31 -8.00 -12.51 1.16
CA PHE A 31 -6.98 -11.56 0.74
C PHE A 31 -5.91 -11.28 1.80
N SER A 32 -4.67 -11.24 1.33
CA SER A 32 -3.54 -10.68 2.05
C SER A 32 -3.09 -9.39 1.36
N ILE A 33 -2.95 -8.30 2.11
CA ILE A 33 -2.63 -6.97 1.58
C ILE A 33 -1.21 -6.59 1.99
N SER A 34 -0.44 -6.05 1.05
CA SER A 34 0.90 -5.49 1.30
C SER A 34 1.04 -4.10 0.69
N LEU A 35 1.66 -3.17 1.43
CA LEU A 35 2.08 -1.87 0.88
C LEU A 35 3.43 -2.02 0.18
N VAL A 36 3.48 -1.49 -1.03
CA VAL A 36 4.55 -1.72 -1.99
C VAL A 36 5.08 -0.38 -2.51
N ALA A 37 6.39 -0.21 -2.60
CA ALA A 37 7.05 0.98 -3.13
C ALA A 37 8.29 0.62 -3.97
N ALA A 38 8.84 1.60 -4.68
CA ALA A 38 10.11 1.43 -5.40
C ALA A 38 11.31 1.29 -4.43
N ASP A 39 11.29 2.05 -3.34
CA ASP A 39 12.35 2.11 -2.34
C ASP A 39 11.84 1.70 -0.95
N LYS A 40 12.75 1.22 -0.10
CA LYS A 40 12.43 0.84 1.29
C LYS A 40 12.22 2.12 2.08
N GLY A 41 11.12 2.21 2.82
CA GLY A 41 10.91 3.28 3.78
C GLY A 41 9.56 3.98 3.64
N PRO A 42 9.40 5.13 4.32
CA PRO A 42 8.17 5.89 4.29
C PRO A 42 7.96 6.58 2.94
N VAL A 43 6.74 6.51 2.40
CA VAL A 43 6.34 7.22 1.17
C VAL A 43 5.39 8.38 1.50
N PRO A 44 5.67 9.61 1.06
CA PRO A 44 4.82 10.77 1.33
C PRO A 44 3.63 10.85 0.35
N GLY A 45 2.43 11.10 0.87
CA GLY A 45 1.21 11.38 0.09
C GLY A 45 1.03 12.88 -0.25
N VAL A 46 -0.07 13.21 -0.96
CA VAL A 46 -0.40 14.60 -1.38
C VAL A 46 -0.91 15.49 -0.25
N THR A 47 -1.49 14.91 0.81
CA THR A 47 -2.19 15.66 1.86
C THR A 47 -1.24 16.54 2.69
N PRO A 48 -1.49 17.85 2.84
CA PRO A 48 -0.66 18.73 3.65
C PRO A 48 -1.03 18.67 5.14
N HIS A 49 -0.01 18.54 6.01
CA HIS A 49 -0.06 18.61 7.49
C HIS A 49 -0.70 17.42 8.26
N PRO A 50 -0.13 17.02 9.42
CA PRO A 50 0.82 15.91 9.45
C PRO A 50 0.19 14.63 8.87
N ALA A 51 0.25 14.48 7.55
CA ALA A 51 -0.23 13.25 6.92
C ALA A 51 0.69 12.08 7.33
N PRO A 52 0.15 10.93 7.72
CA PRO A 52 0.96 9.78 8.09
C PRO A 52 1.76 9.32 6.86
N THR A 53 3.09 9.35 6.95
CA THR A 53 3.94 8.66 5.99
C THR A 53 3.77 7.17 6.18
N LEU A 54 3.49 6.43 5.12
CA LEU A 54 3.26 4.99 5.21
C LEU A 54 4.56 4.22 4.97
N PRO A 55 5.00 3.36 5.91
CA PRO A 55 6.13 2.47 5.65
C PRO A 55 5.71 1.44 4.62
N ALA A 56 6.37 1.45 3.47
CA ALA A 56 6.16 0.49 2.39
C ALA A 56 7.39 -0.41 2.25
N ARG A 57 7.14 -1.65 1.79
CA ARG A 57 8.21 -2.57 1.40
C ARG A 57 8.54 -2.35 -0.07
N ILE A 58 9.77 -2.64 -0.46
CA ILE A 58 10.11 -2.58 -1.89
C ILE A 58 9.36 -3.70 -2.63
N ALA A 59 8.66 -3.38 -3.73
CA ALA A 59 8.46 -4.38 -4.78
C ALA A 59 9.68 -4.40 -5.67
N PHE A 60 10.58 -5.32 -5.36
CA PHE A 60 11.24 -6.00 -6.45
C PHE A 60 10.39 -7.23 -6.72
N SER A 61 10.13 -7.50 -7.99
CA SER A 61 9.54 -8.74 -8.46
C SER A 61 10.45 -9.91 -8.08
N GLU A 62 10.50 -10.28 -6.80
CA GLU A 62 10.86 -11.63 -6.41
C GLU A 62 9.56 -12.42 -6.57
N SER A 63 9.39 -12.89 -7.81
CA SER A 63 8.55 -14.01 -8.23
C SER A 63 7.32 -14.29 -7.36
N TRP A 64 6.15 -14.05 -7.93
CA TRP A 64 4.96 -14.81 -7.57
C TRP A 64 5.24 -16.30 -7.84
N GLY A 65 5.72 -17.00 -6.82
CA GLY A 65 6.00 -18.43 -6.77
C GLY A 65 5.32 -19.05 -5.58
#